data_AF-A0A167LQH5-F1
#
_entry.id   AF-A0A167LQH5-F1
#
_cell.length_a   1.000
_cell.length_b   1.000
_cell.length_c   1.000
_cell.angle_alpha   90.00
_cell.angle_beta   90.00
_cell.angle_gamma   90.00
#
_symmetry.space_group_name_H-M   'P 1'
#
loop_
_entity.id
_entity.type
_entity.pdbx_description
1 polymer ?
#
loop_
_entity_poly.entity_id
_entity_poly.type
_entity_poly.pdbx_seq_one_letter_code
_entity_poly.pdbx_strand_id
1 'polypeptide(L)'
;MVQRDNLLPVAFGGVLISLVMMFAMPFNLLVVGALATFLLGIFGSYYGAGDAMGRIKSAVASTEIFAEQIPSQTTHDSEDAIDLLESFRRAQEPVKGSRHEAMKVRLLQSLQRDRNWSSAHPRHRLLDALYGFQSYYERQQVELERFRGLYKHLGRKHKTLLDLHIQYSTKFDRVDEHLALNQRLCDTIVQSALAYYQVPPQELKKHAAEMLAAGKRADRTSVSQALKHYVRDWSPSGANECEETFPALLGTLETLFPERAELAAPLRVLLPGSGLNRLAHEVARLGGFQVTANEWSAFMNVAYRFLETFPDANASVCHPFADTWSHHITEGDMLRPVRFPEVSLDRGGDSVLLVEGDFTTVFNHELGSYDVLLTYFFIDTARNLMSYFDTIEKLLRPGGYWINLGPLLYGTGPLVQLSLEEIISITETMGFDYVETDEKYGSLTIPGRTVRGMRAVYSFDDKALTTSAYKAQFWVARKQ
;
A
#
# COMPACT_ATOMS: atom_id res chain seq x y z
N MET A 1 47.63 15.45 1.33
CA MET A 1 47.67 14.10 1.94
C MET A 1 47.09 14.25 3.34
N VAL A 2 45.86 13.87 3.64
CA VAL A 2 45.13 12.62 3.35
C VAL A 2 45.66 11.43 4.17
N GLN A 3 45.30 11.40 5.45
CA GLN A 3 44.43 10.38 6.03
C GLN A 3 43.79 10.93 7.31
N ARG A 4 42.52 10.61 7.55
CA ARG A 4 41.78 10.82 8.81
C ARG A 4 40.79 9.67 8.94
N ASP A 5 40.67 9.13 10.14
CA ASP A 5 40.01 7.85 10.37
C ASP A 5 38.48 7.92 10.36
N ASN A 6 37.87 6.77 10.09
CA ASN A 6 36.43 6.65 9.85
C ASN A 6 35.62 6.79 11.15
N LEU A 7 34.86 7.89 11.26
CA LEU A 7 33.66 7.95 12.10
C LEU A 7 32.44 7.68 11.21
N LEU A 8 31.89 6.47 11.31
CA LEU A 8 30.68 6.07 10.57
C LEU A 8 29.42 6.29 11.42
N PRO A 9 28.39 6.99 10.92
CA PRO A 9 27.06 6.96 11.51
C PRO A 9 26.39 5.59 11.27
N VAL A 10 25.46 5.21 12.15
CA VAL A 10 24.80 3.90 12.11
C VAL A 10 23.83 3.82 10.93
N ALA A 11 24.11 2.94 9.97
CA ALA A 11 23.23 2.61 8.84
C ALA A 11 22.86 1.11 8.85
N PHE A 12 21.70 0.78 8.30
CA PHE A 12 21.14 -0.58 8.33
C PHE A 12 22.01 -1.58 7.55
N GLY A 13 22.48 -2.63 8.23
CA GLY A 13 23.32 -3.67 7.64
C GLY A 13 22.52 -4.86 7.07
N GLY A 14 22.95 -5.37 5.92
CA GLY A 14 22.42 -6.61 5.33
C GLY A 14 23.32 -7.17 4.22
N VAL A 15 23.22 -8.50 4.01
CA VAL A 15 23.94 -9.34 3.00
C VAL A 15 25.46 -9.49 3.28
N LEU A 16 26.02 -10.69 3.52
CA LEU A 16 26.52 -11.79 2.63
C LEU A 16 27.05 -12.92 3.61
N ILE A 17 27.29 -14.23 3.39
CA ILE A 17 27.40 -15.25 2.30
C ILE A 17 26.77 -16.60 2.78
N SER A 18 26.62 -17.57 1.87
CA SER A 18 26.30 -19.03 1.98
C SER A 18 27.20 -19.89 2.91
N LEU A 19 27.12 -21.24 3.06
CA LEU A 19 26.48 -22.37 2.31
C LEU A 19 26.39 -23.67 3.17
N VAL A 20 25.49 -24.63 2.84
CA VAL A 20 25.63 -26.14 2.75
C VAL A 20 24.26 -26.86 2.93
N MET A 21 24.13 -28.11 2.43
CA MET A 21 22.88 -28.85 2.11
C MET A 21 22.64 -30.16 2.94
N MET A 22 21.41 -30.71 2.98
CA MET A 22 20.99 -32.06 2.45
C MET A 22 19.74 -32.74 3.10
N PHE A 23 18.73 -33.13 2.28
CA PHE A 23 17.70 -34.23 2.37
C PHE A 23 16.83 -34.40 3.68
N ALA A 24 15.65 -35.07 3.73
CA ALA A 24 14.95 -36.00 2.81
C ALA A 24 13.38 -35.86 2.83
N MET A 25 12.64 -36.88 2.35
CA MET A 25 11.18 -36.98 2.01
C MET A 25 10.61 -38.36 2.47
N PRO A 26 9.34 -38.85 2.22
CA PRO A 26 8.04 -38.25 1.82
C PRO A 26 6.78 -38.90 2.54
N PHE A 27 5.59 -38.81 1.89
CA PHE A 27 4.25 -39.45 2.16
C PHE A 27 3.31 -38.75 3.18
N ASN A 28 1.97 -38.84 3.05
CA ASN A 28 1.14 -39.81 2.32
C ASN A 28 -0.10 -39.22 1.60
N LEU A 29 -0.66 -39.93 0.60
CA LEU A 29 -1.76 -39.44 -0.26
C LEU A 29 -2.74 -40.58 -0.66
N LEU A 30 -3.86 -40.81 0.08
CA LEU A 30 -4.88 -41.81 -0.34
C LEU A 30 -6.27 -41.71 0.34
N VAL A 31 -7.05 -40.63 0.18
CA VAL A 31 -8.46 -40.57 0.67
C VAL A 31 -9.45 -39.92 -0.30
N VAL A 32 -9.09 -38.82 -0.97
CA VAL A 32 -10.05 -37.91 -1.63
C VAL A 32 -10.80 -38.53 -2.85
N GLY A 33 -10.28 -39.61 -3.44
CA GLY A 33 -10.78 -40.17 -4.71
C GLY A 33 -12.18 -40.81 -4.70
N ALA A 34 -12.89 -40.85 -3.58
CA ALA A 34 -14.16 -41.57 -3.45
C ALA A 34 -15.44 -40.69 -3.49
N LEU A 35 -15.36 -39.38 -3.19
CA LEU A 35 -16.57 -38.53 -3.08
C LEU A 35 -17.03 -37.93 -4.41
N ALA A 36 -16.10 -37.60 -5.32
CA ALA A 36 -16.39 -36.82 -6.53
C ALA A 36 -17.41 -37.47 -7.48
N THR A 37 -17.49 -38.80 -7.49
CA THR A 37 -18.33 -39.57 -8.43
C THR A 37 -19.83 -39.52 -8.12
N PHE A 38 -20.23 -39.08 -6.92
CA PHE A 38 -21.64 -39.12 -6.51
C PHE A 38 -22.42 -37.83 -6.84
N LEU A 39 -21.77 -36.66 -6.82
CA LEU A 39 -22.44 -35.35 -6.98
C LEU A 39 -22.71 -34.98 -8.45
N LEU A 40 -21.94 -35.51 -9.39
CA LEU A 40 -22.10 -35.23 -10.83
C LEU A 40 -23.39 -35.81 -11.46
N GLY A 41 -24.14 -36.65 -10.74
CA GLY A 41 -25.31 -37.36 -11.27
C GLY A 41 -26.64 -36.58 -11.31
N ILE A 42 -26.76 -35.45 -10.59
CA ILE A 42 -28.08 -34.87 -10.25
C ILE A 42 -28.44 -33.59 -11.04
N PHE A 43 -27.47 -32.76 -11.42
CA PHE A 43 -27.72 -31.48 -12.12
C PHE A 43 -27.72 -31.56 -13.65
N GLY A 44 -27.79 -32.77 -14.22
CA GLY A 44 -27.63 -33.05 -15.65
C GLY A 44 -28.80 -32.69 -16.57
N SER A 45 -29.76 -31.85 -16.16
CA SER A 45 -30.91 -31.49 -17.00
C SER A 45 -31.59 -30.17 -16.62
N TYR A 46 -31.38 -29.12 -17.42
CA TYR A 46 -32.39 -28.24 -18.05
C TYR A 46 -31.74 -26.92 -18.55
N TYR A 47 -32.17 -26.47 -19.73
CA TYR A 47 -31.76 -25.24 -20.44
C TYR A 47 -30.28 -25.08 -20.86
N GLY A 48 -30.10 -24.47 -22.03
CA GLY A 48 -28.78 -24.14 -22.58
C GLY A 48 -28.75 -22.73 -23.15
N ALA A 49 -27.70 -21.97 -22.82
CA ALA A 49 -27.34 -20.70 -23.42
C ALA A 49 -25.81 -20.57 -23.42
N GLY A 50 -25.18 -20.60 -24.59
CA GLY A 50 -23.78 -21.00 -24.75
C GLY A 50 -22.71 -20.10 -24.11
N ASP A 51 -22.89 -18.78 -24.12
CA ASP A 51 -21.86 -17.81 -23.69
C ASP A 51 -21.97 -17.41 -22.21
N ALA A 52 -23.18 -17.09 -21.73
CA ALA A 52 -23.40 -16.80 -20.31
C ALA A 52 -22.95 -17.96 -19.41
N MET A 53 -23.23 -19.20 -19.82
CA MET A 53 -22.81 -20.42 -19.12
C MET A 53 -21.29 -20.56 -19.03
N GLY A 54 -20.52 -20.05 -20.01
CA GLY A 54 -19.06 -20.07 -19.96
C GLY A 54 -18.49 -19.16 -18.86
N ARG A 55 -19.04 -17.94 -18.73
CA ARG A 55 -18.64 -16.96 -17.72
C ARG A 55 -19.08 -17.38 -16.32
N ILE A 56 -20.31 -17.90 -16.20
CA ILE A 56 -20.83 -18.49 -14.95
C ILE A 56 -19.99 -19.69 -14.53
N LYS A 57 -19.63 -20.61 -15.44
CA LYS A 57 -18.73 -21.73 -15.11
C LYS A 57 -17.31 -21.28 -14.74
N SER A 58 -16.79 -20.21 -15.33
CA SER A 58 -15.50 -19.62 -14.91
C SER A 58 -15.56 -19.07 -13.49
N ALA A 59 -16.63 -18.34 -13.16
CA ALA A 59 -16.87 -17.82 -11.82
C ALA A 59 -17.07 -18.96 -10.81
N VAL A 60 -17.99 -19.89 -11.08
CA VAL A 60 -18.30 -21.03 -10.20
C VAL A 60 -17.10 -21.95 -9.99
N ALA A 61 -16.34 -22.30 -11.04
CA ALA A 61 -15.12 -23.09 -10.88
C ALA A 61 -14.02 -22.35 -10.10
N SER A 62 -14.02 -21.01 -10.10
CA SER A 62 -13.18 -20.23 -9.18
C SER A 62 -13.71 -20.37 -7.75
N THR A 63 -15.01 -20.20 -7.52
CA THR A 63 -15.66 -20.33 -6.21
C THR A 63 -15.51 -21.74 -5.60
N GLU A 64 -15.63 -22.80 -6.39
CA GLU A 64 -15.45 -24.19 -5.94
C GLU A 64 -13.99 -24.45 -5.52
N ILE A 65 -13.00 -23.90 -6.24
CA ILE A 65 -11.58 -23.96 -5.85
C ILE A 65 -11.30 -23.13 -4.57
N PHE A 66 -12.02 -22.02 -4.35
CA PHE A 66 -11.92 -21.27 -3.09
C PHE A 66 -12.54 -22.02 -1.90
N ALA A 67 -13.61 -22.81 -2.12
CA ALA A 67 -14.23 -23.60 -1.08
C ALA A 67 -13.33 -24.73 -0.54
N GLU A 68 -12.52 -25.37 -1.40
CA GLU A 68 -11.57 -26.43 -0.96
C GLU A 68 -10.46 -25.94 -0.01
N GLN A 69 -10.30 -24.63 0.18
CA GLN A 69 -9.28 -24.06 1.09
C GLN A 69 -9.82 -23.64 2.47
N ILE A 70 -11.13 -23.72 2.71
CA ILE A 70 -11.77 -23.36 3.99
C ILE A 70 -12.15 -24.63 4.75
N PRO A 71 -11.59 -24.89 5.96
CA PRO A 71 -12.02 -26.01 6.80
C PRO A 71 -13.40 -25.75 7.42
N SER A 72 -14.48 -26.07 6.70
CA SER A 72 -15.86 -25.81 7.15
C SER A 72 -16.21 -26.59 8.43
N GLN A 73 -16.53 -25.89 9.51
CA GLN A 73 -16.98 -26.47 10.79
C GLN A 73 -18.17 -25.75 11.45
N THR A 74 -18.76 -24.68 10.89
CA THR A 74 -20.13 -24.24 11.28
C THR A 74 -20.94 -23.66 10.11
N THR A 75 -22.21 -23.33 10.37
CA THR A 75 -23.04 -22.51 9.47
C THR A 75 -22.58 -21.05 9.40
N HIS A 76 -21.90 -20.54 10.43
CA HIS A 76 -21.36 -19.17 10.47
C HIS A 76 -20.38 -18.95 9.31
N ASP A 77 -19.50 -19.94 9.07
CA ASP A 77 -18.54 -19.97 7.96
C ASP A 77 -19.21 -19.76 6.59
N SER A 78 -20.50 -20.15 6.44
CA SER A 78 -21.24 -20.05 5.18
C SER A 78 -21.92 -18.69 4.96
N GLU A 79 -22.29 -17.98 6.05
CA GLU A 79 -22.80 -16.61 5.96
C GLU A 79 -21.62 -15.64 5.68
N ASP A 80 -20.51 -15.80 6.42
CA ASP A 80 -19.26 -15.07 6.20
C ASP A 80 -18.74 -15.23 4.76
N ALA A 81 -18.82 -16.44 4.20
CA ALA A 81 -18.41 -16.70 2.81
C ALA A 81 -19.35 -16.06 1.77
N ILE A 82 -20.65 -15.93 2.06
CA ILE A 82 -21.60 -15.23 1.18
C ILE A 82 -21.31 -13.73 1.19
N ASP A 83 -21.16 -13.12 2.36
CA ASP A 83 -20.85 -11.69 2.50
C ASP A 83 -19.48 -11.33 1.90
N LEU A 84 -18.51 -12.24 1.98
CA LEU A 84 -17.22 -12.11 1.29
C LEU A 84 -17.38 -12.10 -0.24
N LEU A 85 -18.15 -13.03 -0.80
CA LEU A 85 -18.42 -13.11 -2.25
C LEU A 85 -19.28 -11.94 -2.76
N GLU A 86 -20.21 -11.45 -1.95
CA GLU A 86 -20.98 -10.22 -2.20
C GLU A 86 -20.06 -9.00 -2.26
N SER A 87 -19.16 -8.86 -1.28
CA SER A 87 -18.18 -7.75 -1.22
C SER A 87 -17.24 -7.78 -2.42
N PHE A 88 -16.73 -8.96 -2.79
CA PHE A 88 -15.95 -9.15 -4.01
C PHE A 88 -16.73 -8.78 -5.28
N ARG A 89 -18.02 -9.11 -5.38
CA ARG A 89 -18.85 -8.77 -6.54
C ARG A 89 -19.05 -7.26 -6.67
N ARG A 90 -19.41 -6.59 -5.58
CA ARG A 90 -19.60 -5.13 -5.51
C ARG A 90 -18.31 -4.38 -5.91
N ALA A 91 -17.16 -4.78 -5.37
CA ALA A 91 -15.85 -4.21 -5.72
C ALA A 91 -15.38 -4.49 -7.16
N GLN A 92 -16.02 -5.43 -7.86
CA GLN A 92 -15.66 -5.78 -9.23
C GLN A 92 -16.41 -4.97 -10.29
N GLU A 93 -17.59 -4.42 -9.98
CA GLU A 93 -18.52 -3.81 -10.92
C GLU A 93 -18.61 -2.28 -10.74
N PRO A 94 -17.65 -1.49 -11.28
CA PRO A 94 -17.73 -0.03 -11.26
C PRO A 94 -18.95 0.47 -12.06
N VAL A 95 -19.46 1.65 -11.71
CA VAL A 95 -20.63 2.25 -12.36
C VAL A 95 -20.42 2.31 -13.88
N LYS A 96 -21.36 1.75 -14.65
CA LYS A 96 -21.21 1.62 -16.10
C LYS A 96 -21.20 2.99 -16.80
N GLY A 97 -20.21 3.23 -17.64
CA GLY A 97 -19.93 4.52 -18.28
C GLY A 97 -19.10 5.49 -17.44
N SER A 98 -18.67 5.10 -16.22
CA SER A 98 -17.80 5.92 -15.38
C SER A 98 -16.35 5.97 -15.88
N ARG A 99 -15.60 6.97 -15.38
CA ARG A 99 -14.13 7.00 -15.52
C ARG A 99 -13.46 5.80 -14.85
N HIS A 100 -14.06 5.21 -13.83
CA HIS A 100 -13.58 4.04 -13.11
C HIS A 100 -13.68 2.76 -13.96
N GLU A 101 -14.78 2.56 -14.70
CA GLU A 101 -14.89 1.46 -15.68
C GLU A 101 -13.81 1.61 -16.77
N ALA A 102 -13.69 2.81 -17.36
CA ALA A 102 -12.71 3.09 -18.41
C ALA A 102 -11.25 2.86 -17.94
N MET A 103 -10.91 3.31 -16.72
CA MET A 103 -9.59 3.10 -16.13
C MET A 103 -9.34 1.63 -15.79
N LYS A 104 -10.34 0.91 -15.26
CA LYS A 104 -10.22 -0.54 -14.97
C LYS A 104 -10.00 -1.36 -16.25
N VAL A 105 -10.67 -1.02 -17.35
CA VAL A 105 -10.43 -1.64 -18.66
C VAL A 105 -8.99 -1.42 -19.12
N ARG A 106 -8.48 -0.19 -19.03
CA ARG A 106 -7.08 0.14 -19.40
C ARG A 106 -6.04 -0.53 -18.50
N LEU A 107 -6.33 -0.66 -17.20
CA LEU A 107 -5.48 -1.36 -16.23
C LEU A 107 -5.42 -2.87 -16.55
N LEU A 108 -6.56 -3.51 -16.82
CA LEU A 108 -6.58 -4.91 -17.23
C LEU A 108 -5.88 -5.14 -18.58
N GLN A 109 -5.89 -4.16 -19.48
CA GLN A 109 -5.08 -4.18 -20.72
C GLN A 109 -3.58 -4.08 -20.44
N SER A 110 -3.11 -3.18 -19.57
CA SER A 110 -1.67 -3.05 -19.23
C SER A 110 -1.14 -4.22 -18.37
N LEU A 111 -2.03 -5.04 -17.81
CA LEU A 111 -1.71 -6.30 -17.13
C LEU A 111 -1.67 -7.52 -18.07
N GLN A 112 -2.05 -7.40 -19.35
CA GLN A 112 -1.92 -8.50 -20.31
C GLN A 112 -0.44 -8.83 -20.54
N ARG A 113 -0.10 -10.12 -20.59
CA ARG A 113 1.26 -10.58 -20.89
C ARG A 113 1.59 -10.33 -22.36
N ASP A 114 2.32 -9.27 -22.64
CA ASP A 114 2.89 -9.01 -23.96
C ASP A 114 4.20 -9.82 -24.18
N ARG A 115 4.97 -9.47 -25.21
CA ARG A 115 6.19 -10.21 -25.57
C ARG A 115 7.38 -9.98 -24.62
N ASN A 116 7.32 -8.99 -23.72
CA ASN A 116 8.44 -8.55 -22.87
C ASN A 116 8.23 -8.86 -21.38
N TRP A 117 7.91 -10.13 -21.06
CA TRP A 117 7.80 -10.60 -19.68
C TRP A 117 9.10 -10.39 -18.90
N SER A 118 9.06 -9.51 -17.89
CA SER A 118 10.21 -9.10 -17.08
C SER A 118 9.74 -8.54 -15.74
N SER A 119 10.64 -8.34 -14.78
CA SER A 119 10.30 -7.75 -13.47
C SER A 119 9.88 -6.27 -13.52
N ALA A 120 9.97 -5.61 -14.68
CA ALA A 120 9.39 -4.28 -14.90
C ALA A 120 7.89 -4.35 -15.29
N HIS A 121 7.46 -5.46 -15.88
CA HIS A 121 6.10 -5.65 -16.41
C HIS A 121 5.06 -5.50 -15.28
N PRO A 122 3.98 -4.70 -15.43
CA PRO A 122 3.02 -4.44 -14.35
C PRO A 122 2.46 -5.72 -13.70
N ARG A 123 2.06 -6.71 -14.52
CA ARG A 123 1.58 -8.02 -14.04
C ARG A 123 2.66 -8.85 -13.29
N HIS A 124 3.95 -8.68 -13.58
CA HIS A 124 5.01 -9.33 -12.78
C HIS A 124 5.11 -8.67 -11.40
N ARG A 125 5.12 -7.33 -11.33
CA ARG A 125 5.16 -6.57 -10.07
C ARG A 125 3.92 -6.84 -9.20
N LEU A 126 2.75 -7.03 -9.82
CA LEU A 126 1.53 -7.48 -9.14
C LEU A 126 1.69 -8.89 -8.54
N LEU A 127 2.19 -9.86 -9.31
CA LEU A 127 2.41 -11.22 -8.81
C LEU A 127 3.50 -11.27 -7.72
N ASP A 128 4.53 -10.43 -7.79
CA ASP A 128 5.53 -10.27 -6.71
C ASP A 128 4.87 -9.74 -5.42
N ALA A 129 3.97 -8.76 -5.52
CA ALA A 129 3.24 -8.22 -4.38
C ALA A 129 2.30 -9.25 -3.75
N LEU A 130 1.52 -9.96 -4.57
CA LEU A 130 0.62 -11.03 -4.13
C LEU A 130 1.38 -12.20 -3.49
N TYR A 131 2.54 -12.59 -4.05
CA TYR A 131 3.42 -13.58 -3.45
C TYR A 131 4.02 -13.09 -2.12
N GLY A 132 4.28 -11.78 -2.01
CA GLY A 132 4.55 -11.08 -0.75
C GLY A 132 3.50 -11.37 0.33
N PHE A 133 2.26 -10.92 0.11
CA PHE A 133 1.16 -11.09 1.06
C PHE A 133 0.87 -12.58 1.37
N GLN A 134 0.83 -13.45 0.34
CA GLN A 134 0.63 -14.90 0.49
C GLN A 134 1.71 -15.58 1.35
N SER A 135 2.90 -14.98 1.48
CA SER A 135 4.01 -15.56 2.24
C SER A 135 4.29 -14.86 3.57
N TYR A 136 3.50 -13.85 3.98
CA TYR A 136 3.81 -12.97 5.11
C TYR A 136 4.33 -13.74 6.33
N TYR A 137 3.57 -14.71 6.84
CA TYR A 137 3.91 -15.51 8.01
C TYR A 137 5.23 -16.27 7.86
N GLU A 138 5.42 -17.03 6.77
CA GLU A 138 6.66 -17.75 6.46
C GLU A 138 7.86 -16.80 6.48
N ARG A 139 7.69 -15.60 5.91
CA ARG A 139 8.76 -14.60 5.78
C ARG A 139 9.06 -13.89 7.09
N GLN A 140 8.12 -13.80 8.03
CA GLN A 140 8.29 -13.26 9.38
C GLN A 140 8.83 -14.31 10.38
N GLN A 141 8.41 -15.57 10.27
CA GLN A 141 8.88 -16.66 11.14
C GLN A 141 10.40 -16.85 11.10
N VAL A 142 11.06 -16.52 9.97
CA VAL A 142 12.54 -16.50 9.85
C VAL A 142 13.19 -15.65 10.96
N GLU A 143 12.61 -14.52 11.32
CA GLU A 143 13.15 -13.62 12.35
C GLU A 143 12.72 -14.06 13.76
N LEU A 144 11.50 -14.59 13.91
CA LEU A 144 11.02 -15.16 15.17
C LEU A 144 11.88 -16.36 15.60
N GLU A 145 12.19 -17.29 14.70
CA GLU A 145 13.09 -18.41 14.96
C GLU A 145 14.54 -17.97 15.15
N ARG A 146 14.97 -16.85 14.56
CA ARG A 146 16.25 -16.23 14.90
C ARG A 146 16.28 -15.79 16.37
N PHE A 147 15.21 -15.18 16.87
CA PHE A 147 15.10 -14.82 18.29
C PHE A 147 14.98 -16.06 19.20
N ARG A 148 14.19 -17.08 18.85
CA ARG A 148 14.17 -18.37 19.58
C ARG A 148 15.56 -19.02 19.62
N GLY A 149 16.31 -18.93 18.52
CA GLY A 149 17.70 -19.37 18.39
C GLY A 149 18.65 -18.61 19.32
N LEU A 150 18.55 -17.29 19.39
CA LEU A 150 19.35 -16.47 20.29
C LEU A 150 19.02 -16.76 21.77
N TYR A 151 17.74 -16.90 22.14
CA TYR A 151 17.33 -17.24 23.51
C TYR A 151 17.99 -18.52 24.04
N LYS A 152 18.22 -19.53 23.18
CA LYS A 152 18.93 -20.77 23.55
C LYS A 152 20.32 -20.51 24.15
N HIS A 153 20.99 -19.42 23.81
CA HIS A 153 22.32 -19.06 24.32
C HIS A 153 22.33 -18.42 25.72
N LEU A 154 21.17 -18.00 26.26
CA LEU A 154 21.12 -17.41 27.61
C LEU A 154 21.45 -18.44 28.71
N GLY A 155 22.26 -18.03 29.68
CA GLY A 155 22.58 -18.86 30.85
C GLY A 155 21.35 -19.18 31.71
N ARG A 156 21.35 -20.36 32.34
CA ARG A 156 20.17 -20.91 33.06
C ARG A 156 19.54 -19.91 34.05
N LYS A 157 20.36 -19.20 34.84
CA LYS A 157 19.88 -18.18 35.80
C LYS A 157 19.03 -17.08 35.14
N HIS A 158 19.42 -16.61 33.96
CA HIS A 158 18.68 -15.56 33.24
C HIS A 158 17.37 -16.09 32.67
N LYS A 159 17.37 -17.31 32.09
CA LYS A 159 16.14 -17.96 31.62
C LYS A 159 15.13 -18.16 32.75
N THR A 160 15.57 -18.68 33.90
CA THR A 160 14.69 -18.85 35.08
C THR A 160 14.12 -17.52 35.56
N LEU A 161 14.92 -16.44 35.60
CA LEU A 161 14.45 -15.11 35.99
C LEU A 161 13.42 -14.54 35.01
N LEU A 162 13.70 -14.63 33.70
CA LEU A 162 12.82 -14.17 32.63
C LEU A 162 11.49 -14.92 32.61
N ASP A 163 11.52 -16.25 32.71
CA ASP A 163 10.32 -17.07 32.60
C ASP A 163 9.47 -17.05 33.89
N LEU A 164 10.09 -16.86 35.07
CA LEU A 164 9.38 -16.70 36.34
C LEU A 164 8.63 -15.37 36.45
N HIS A 165 9.19 -14.28 35.91
CA HIS A 165 8.63 -12.93 36.10
C HIS A 165 7.85 -12.38 34.92
N ILE A 166 8.23 -12.71 33.67
CA ILE A 166 7.61 -12.16 32.45
C ILE A 166 7.28 -13.23 31.39
N GLN A 167 7.44 -14.52 31.71
CA GLN A 167 7.13 -15.65 30.81
C GLN A 167 7.73 -15.46 29.40
N TYR A 168 9.03 -15.10 29.33
CA TYR A 168 9.67 -14.70 28.08
C TYR A 168 9.68 -15.82 27.02
N SER A 169 9.80 -17.09 27.43
CA SER A 169 9.72 -18.22 26.50
C SER A 169 8.36 -18.35 25.80
N THR A 170 7.25 -17.96 26.43
CA THR A 170 5.92 -17.99 25.79
C THR A 170 5.58 -16.71 25.02
N LYS A 171 6.40 -15.65 25.11
CA LYS A 171 6.29 -14.48 24.22
C LYS A 171 6.45 -14.87 22.75
N PHE A 172 7.32 -15.83 22.45
CA PHE A 172 7.53 -16.31 21.09
C PHE A 172 6.24 -16.89 20.49
N ASP A 173 5.46 -17.62 21.29
CA ASP A 173 4.23 -18.27 20.84
C ASP A 173 3.11 -17.23 20.66
N ARG A 174 2.98 -16.27 21.58
CA ARG A 174 2.08 -15.11 21.42
C ARG A 174 2.39 -14.31 20.16
N VAL A 175 3.67 -14.11 19.81
CA VAL A 175 4.03 -13.41 18.56
C VAL A 175 3.67 -14.25 17.34
N ASP A 176 3.89 -15.57 17.37
CA ASP A 176 3.51 -16.48 16.28
C ASP A 176 2.00 -16.41 15.99
N GLU A 177 1.15 -16.46 17.03
CA GLU A 177 -0.30 -16.27 16.95
C GLU A 177 -0.69 -14.95 16.26
N HIS A 178 0.01 -13.86 16.58
CA HIS A 178 -0.28 -12.53 16.03
C HIS A 178 0.25 -12.35 14.59
N LEU A 179 1.33 -13.04 14.23
CA LEU A 179 1.77 -13.13 12.83
C LEU A 179 0.79 -13.99 12.00
N ALA A 180 0.21 -15.05 12.56
CA ALA A 180 -0.82 -15.85 11.91
C ALA A 180 -2.16 -15.09 11.76
N LEU A 181 -2.52 -14.25 12.74
CA LEU A 181 -3.63 -13.29 12.61
C LEU A 181 -3.43 -12.34 11.42
N ASN A 182 -2.23 -11.76 11.27
CA ASN A 182 -1.89 -10.94 10.11
C ASN A 182 -1.89 -11.72 8.79
N GLN A 183 -1.51 -13.00 8.77
CA GLN A 183 -1.60 -13.83 7.55
C GLN A 183 -3.03 -13.94 7.05
N ARG A 184 -4.02 -14.18 7.93
CA ARG A 184 -5.43 -14.28 7.52
C ARG A 184 -5.92 -13.00 6.84
N LEU A 185 -5.50 -11.83 7.31
CA LEU A 185 -5.74 -10.55 6.62
C LEU A 185 -5.02 -10.51 5.25
N CYS A 186 -3.75 -10.92 5.19
CA CYS A 186 -2.99 -10.98 3.94
C CYS A 186 -3.61 -11.94 2.90
N ASP A 187 -4.22 -13.04 3.35
CA ASP A 187 -4.93 -13.99 2.49
C ASP A 187 -6.20 -13.35 1.91
N THR A 188 -7.00 -12.64 2.70
CA THR A 188 -8.18 -11.90 2.21
C THR A 188 -7.79 -10.75 1.27
N ILE A 189 -6.67 -10.06 1.54
CA ILE A 189 -6.07 -9.06 0.63
C ILE A 189 -5.70 -9.72 -0.71
N VAL A 190 -5.06 -10.90 -0.69
CA VAL A 190 -4.75 -11.65 -1.91
C VAL A 190 -6.01 -12.08 -2.64
N GLN A 191 -7.03 -12.62 -1.95
CA GLN A 191 -8.29 -13.05 -2.58
C GLN A 191 -9.04 -11.90 -3.27
N SER A 192 -9.21 -10.76 -2.59
CA SER A 192 -9.79 -9.53 -3.16
C SER A 192 -9.04 -9.11 -4.43
N ALA A 193 -7.70 -9.08 -4.37
CA ALA A 193 -6.87 -8.69 -5.49
C ALA A 193 -6.89 -9.71 -6.65
N LEU A 194 -6.83 -11.02 -6.38
CA LEU A 194 -6.94 -12.07 -7.40
C LEU A 194 -8.25 -11.90 -8.21
N ALA A 195 -9.36 -11.59 -7.53
CA ALA A 195 -10.63 -11.30 -8.17
C ALA A 195 -10.63 -9.98 -8.94
N TYR A 196 -10.20 -8.87 -8.32
CA TYR A 196 -10.20 -7.53 -8.93
C TYR A 196 -9.32 -7.44 -10.20
N TYR A 197 -8.09 -7.95 -10.13
CA TYR A 197 -7.11 -7.92 -11.22
C TYR A 197 -7.22 -9.11 -12.18
N GLN A 198 -8.21 -9.99 -12.01
CA GLN A 198 -8.44 -11.18 -12.84
C GLN A 198 -7.17 -12.06 -12.95
N VAL A 199 -6.66 -12.49 -11.80
CA VAL A 199 -5.48 -13.37 -11.66
C VAL A 199 -5.95 -14.78 -11.29
N PRO A 200 -5.78 -15.79 -12.16
CA PRO A 200 -6.04 -17.18 -11.78
C PRO A 200 -5.12 -17.60 -10.63
N PRO A 201 -5.59 -18.30 -9.58
CA PRO A 201 -4.74 -18.76 -8.48
C PRO A 201 -3.53 -19.61 -8.93
N GLN A 202 -3.67 -20.33 -10.05
CA GLN A 202 -2.58 -21.10 -10.66
C GLN A 202 -1.48 -20.22 -11.26
N GLU A 203 -1.78 -18.99 -11.68
CA GLU A 203 -0.79 -18.01 -12.15
C GLU A 203 0.11 -17.55 -11.00
N LEU A 204 -0.48 -17.21 -9.85
CA LEU A 204 0.26 -16.84 -8.64
C LEU A 204 1.10 -18.02 -8.12
N LYS A 205 0.51 -19.21 -8.02
CA LYS A 205 1.22 -20.43 -7.61
C LYS A 205 2.40 -20.77 -8.51
N LYS A 206 2.26 -20.57 -9.83
CA LYS A 206 3.35 -20.71 -10.80
C LYS A 206 4.44 -19.66 -10.57
N HIS A 207 4.07 -18.39 -10.44
CA HIS A 207 5.01 -17.28 -10.24
C HIS A 207 5.85 -17.45 -8.97
N ALA A 208 5.22 -17.83 -7.86
CA ALA A 208 5.89 -18.16 -6.60
C ALA A 208 6.95 -19.27 -6.78
N ALA A 209 6.59 -20.35 -7.48
CA ALA A 209 7.52 -21.44 -7.79
C ALA A 209 8.68 -21.01 -8.71
N GLU A 210 8.42 -20.15 -9.70
CA GLU A 210 9.45 -19.60 -10.59
C GLU A 210 10.40 -18.65 -9.84
N MET A 211 9.90 -17.83 -8.91
CA MET A 211 10.74 -16.98 -8.05
C MET A 211 11.61 -17.81 -7.09
N LEU A 212 11.03 -18.83 -6.45
CA LEU A 212 11.76 -19.77 -5.58
C LEU A 212 12.85 -20.54 -6.35
N ALA A 213 12.56 -21.02 -7.56
CA ALA A 213 13.54 -21.68 -8.43
C ALA A 213 14.67 -20.72 -8.87
N ALA A 214 14.38 -19.43 -9.01
CA ALA A 214 15.37 -18.39 -9.26
C ALA A 214 16.14 -17.93 -7.99
N GLY A 215 15.94 -18.59 -6.84
CA GLY A 215 16.58 -18.25 -5.56
C GLY A 215 16.05 -16.97 -4.91
N LYS A 216 15.00 -16.36 -5.46
CA LYS A 216 14.32 -15.20 -4.88
C LYS A 216 13.33 -15.66 -3.81
N ARG A 217 13.09 -14.81 -2.81
CA ARG A 217 12.05 -15.00 -1.80
C ARG A 217 11.06 -13.86 -1.89
N ALA A 218 9.81 -14.09 -1.46
CA ALA A 218 8.81 -13.04 -1.29
C ALA A 218 9.35 -11.83 -0.51
N ASP A 219 8.90 -10.62 -0.87
CA ASP A 219 9.26 -9.40 -0.14
C ASP A 219 8.57 -9.42 1.24
N ARG A 220 9.36 -9.20 2.30
CA ARG A 220 8.89 -9.07 3.68
C ARG A 220 8.65 -7.60 4.04
N THR A 221 9.49 -6.71 3.53
CA THR A 221 9.55 -5.31 3.91
C THR A 221 8.36 -4.55 3.32
N SER A 222 8.10 -4.70 2.01
CA SER A 222 7.00 -4.00 1.35
C SER A 222 5.62 -4.41 1.88
N VAL A 223 5.46 -5.67 2.32
CA VAL A 223 4.22 -6.15 2.98
C VAL A 223 4.08 -5.54 4.38
N SER A 224 5.13 -5.59 5.21
CA SER A 224 5.14 -4.92 6.51
C SER A 224 4.87 -3.41 6.41
N GLN A 225 5.36 -2.75 5.36
CA GLN A 225 5.07 -1.33 5.10
C GLN A 225 3.60 -1.12 4.71
N ALA A 226 3.04 -1.92 3.79
CA ALA A 226 1.63 -1.81 3.42
C ALA A 226 0.67 -2.00 4.61
N LEU A 227 0.93 -2.99 5.48
CA LEU A 227 0.15 -3.18 6.72
C LEU A 227 0.29 -2.01 7.71
N LYS A 228 1.45 -1.34 7.74
CA LYS A 228 1.70 -0.15 8.58
C LYS A 228 1.09 1.13 8.00
N HIS A 229 0.95 1.22 6.68
CA HIS A 229 0.20 2.31 6.05
C HIS A 229 -1.30 2.27 6.39
N TYR A 230 -1.91 1.10 6.70
CA TYR A 230 -3.27 1.09 7.27
C TYR A 230 -3.35 1.85 8.60
N VAL A 231 -2.28 1.86 9.41
CA VAL A 231 -2.25 2.64 10.65
C VAL A 231 -2.21 4.13 10.35
N ARG A 232 -1.25 4.54 9.51
CA ARG A 232 -0.96 5.92 9.10
C ARG A 232 -2.15 6.59 8.42
N ASP A 233 -2.66 5.95 7.38
CA ASP A 233 -3.68 6.53 6.50
C ASP A 233 -5.10 6.28 7.09
N TRP A 234 -5.34 5.16 7.78
CA TRP A 234 -6.70 4.66 8.03
C TRP A 234 -6.98 4.17 9.46
N SER A 235 -6.25 4.66 10.48
CA SER A 235 -6.57 4.40 11.89
C SER A 235 -6.39 5.64 12.78
N PRO A 236 -7.01 5.70 13.97
CA PRO A 236 -6.79 6.79 14.93
C PRO A 236 -5.32 6.95 15.35
N SER A 237 -4.52 5.87 15.34
CA SER A 237 -3.09 5.93 15.66
C SER A 237 -2.23 6.60 14.58
N GLY A 238 -2.79 6.89 13.40
CA GLY A 238 -2.17 7.72 12.35
C GLY A 238 -2.62 9.19 12.39
N ALA A 239 -3.53 9.58 13.29
CA ALA A 239 -4.08 10.92 13.36
C ALA A 239 -3.01 12.00 13.56
N ASN A 240 -1.93 11.70 14.31
CA ASN A 240 -0.82 12.63 14.55
C ASN A 240 -0.07 13.09 13.27
N GLU A 241 -0.07 12.29 12.20
CA GLU A 241 0.49 12.69 10.89
C GLU A 241 -0.56 13.42 10.05
N CYS A 242 -1.81 12.96 10.06
CA CYS A 242 -2.91 13.58 9.32
C CYS A 242 -3.27 14.98 9.86
N GLU A 243 -3.50 15.12 11.17
CA GLU A 243 -3.92 16.35 11.83
C GLU A 243 -2.84 17.45 11.80
N GLU A 244 -1.56 17.10 11.87
CA GLU A 244 -0.47 18.08 11.74
C GLU A 244 -0.29 18.59 10.30
N THR A 245 -0.63 17.80 9.29
CA THR A 245 -0.22 18.09 7.89
C THR A 245 -1.36 18.37 6.91
N PHE A 246 -2.52 17.72 7.05
CA PHE A 246 -3.64 17.91 6.13
C PHE A 246 -4.29 19.30 6.24
N PRO A 247 -4.39 19.99 7.40
CA PRO A 247 -4.99 21.33 7.46
C PRO A 247 -4.27 22.38 6.60
N ALA A 248 -2.96 22.20 6.35
CA ALA A 248 -2.20 23.03 5.41
C ALA A 248 -2.61 22.78 3.96
N LEU A 249 -2.71 21.51 3.57
CA LEU A 249 -3.05 21.08 2.21
C LEU A 249 -4.52 21.39 1.86
N LEU A 250 -5.45 20.98 2.74
CA LEU A 250 -6.89 21.12 2.56
C LEU A 250 -7.30 22.59 2.63
N GLY A 251 -6.93 23.33 3.68
CA GLY A 251 -7.28 24.74 3.81
C GLY A 251 -6.67 25.63 2.71
N THR A 252 -5.56 25.22 2.11
CA THR A 252 -5.00 25.87 0.92
C THR A 252 -5.88 25.65 -0.32
N LEU A 253 -6.37 24.42 -0.55
CA LEU A 253 -7.34 24.15 -1.63
C LEU A 253 -8.62 24.98 -1.45
N GLU A 254 -9.09 25.13 -0.22
CA GLU A 254 -10.27 25.97 0.06
C GLU A 254 -10.01 27.46 -0.15
N THR A 255 -8.80 27.94 0.18
CA THR A 255 -8.38 29.34 0.00
C THR A 255 -8.16 29.70 -1.47
N LEU A 256 -7.60 28.78 -2.26
CA LEU A 256 -7.41 28.94 -3.71
C LEU A 256 -8.73 28.82 -4.48
N PHE A 257 -9.68 28.02 -3.99
CA PHE A 257 -10.95 27.72 -4.65
C PHE A 257 -12.15 27.78 -3.69
N PRO A 258 -12.53 28.98 -3.20
CA PRO A 258 -13.68 29.15 -2.32
C PRO A 258 -15.00 28.84 -3.05
N GLU A 259 -15.16 29.33 -4.28
CA GLU A 259 -16.36 29.19 -5.11
C GLU A 259 -16.46 27.83 -5.83
N ARG A 260 -15.60 26.85 -5.48
CA ARG A 260 -15.49 25.54 -6.16
C ARG A 260 -16.80 24.75 -6.26
N ALA A 261 -17.72 24.96 -5.32
CA ALA A 261 -19.02 24.29 -5.28
C ALA A 261 -20.05 24.89 -6.26
N GLU A 262 -19.80 26.10 -6.78
CA GLU A 262 -20.67 26.82 -7.73
C GLU A 262 -20.21 26.62 -9.19
N LEU A 263 -19.05 26.00 -9.41
CA LEU A 263 -18.51 25.71 -10.73
C LEU A 263 -19.33 24.65 -11.48
N ALA A 264 -19.65 24.92 -12.74
CA ALA A 264 -20.40 24.00 -13.61
C ALA A 264 -19.68 22.67 -13.92
N ALA A 265 -18.38 22.57 -13.60
CA ALA A 265 -17.61 21.33 -13.63
C ALA A 265 -16.59 21.34 -12.47
N PRO A 266 -16.34 20.18 -11.82
CA PRO A 266 -15.43 20.09 -10.68
C PRO A 266 -13.96 20.22 -11.10
N LEU A 267 -13.15 20.84 -10.25
CA LEU A 267 -11.72 21.08 -10.45
C LEU A 267 -10.93 19.77 -10.40
N ARG A 268 -10.08 19.53 -11.39
CA ARG A 268 -9.33 18.26 -11.55
C ARG A 268 -8.05 18.29 -10.71
N VAL A 269 -8.00 17.44 -9.70
CA VAL A 269 -6.85 17.30 -8.78
C VAL A 269 -6.15 15.96 -9.02
N LEU A 270 -4.83 15.98 -9.13
CA LEU A 270 -3.98 14.78 -9.16
C LEU A 270 -3.09 14.71 -7.92
N LEU A 271 -3.08 13.56 -7.26
CA LEU A 271 -2.20 13.23 -6.11
C LEU A 271 -1.25 12.07 -6.48
N PRO A 272 0.01 12.35 -6.86
CA PRO A 272 1.02 11.32 -7.10
C PRO A 272 1.66 10.80 -5.80
N GLY A 273 2.01 9.51 -5.77
CA GLY A 273 2.60 8.86 -4.59
C GLY A 273 1.62 8.71 -3.42
N SER A 274 0.35 8.50 -3.73
CA SER A 274 -0.75 8.72 -2.78
C SER A 274 -0.95 7.61 -1.74
N GLY A 275 -0.14 6.53 -1.75
CA GLY A 275 -0.15 5.50 -0.70
C GLY A 275 -1.46 4.73 -0.65
N LEU A 276 -2.16 4.77 0.49
CA LEU A 276 -3.52 4.22 0.62
C LEU A 276 -4.59 5.30 0.47
N ASN A 277 -4.24 6.43 -0.14
CA ASN A 277 -5.14 7.44 -0.68
C ASN A 277 -5.98 8.22 0.34
N ARG A 278 -5.68 8.17 1.65
CA ARG A 278 -6.46 8.90 2.68
C ARG A 278 -6.58 10.39 2.36
N LEU A 279 -5.49 11.06 2.03
CA LEU A 279 -5.49 12.48 1.65
C LEU A 279 -6.37 12.75 0.42
N ALA A 280 -6.40 11.84 -0.56
CA ALA A 280 -7.27 11.97 -1.73
C ALA A 280 -8.76 11.87 -1.35
N HIS A 281 -9.12 11.02 -0.38
CA HIS A 281 -10.47 10.97 0.18
C HIS A 281 -10.83 12.23 0.97
N GLU A 282 -9.91 12.83 1.73
CA GLU A 282 -10.15 14.12 2.39
C GLU A 282 -10.32 15.27 1.38
N VAL A 283 -9.51 15.32 0.31
CA VAL A 283 -9.70 16.29 -0.80
C VAL A 283 -11.06 16.09 -1.49
N ALA A 284 -11.52 14.85 -1.68
CA ALA A 284 -12.83 14.58 -2.27
C ALA A 284 -13.98 15.06 -1.35
N ARG A 285 -13.82 14.92 -0.03
CA ARG A 285 -14.79 15.39 0.98
C ARG A 285 -14.93 16.92 1.05
N LEU A 286 -13.95 17.69 0.57
CA LEU A 286 -14.07 19.16 0.43
C LEU A 286 -15.13 19.59 -0.60
N GLY A 287 -15.57 18.69 -1.49
CA GLY A 287 -16.50 19.01 -2.58
C GLY A 287 -15.88 19.88 -3.68
N GLY A 288 -16.52 19.93 -4.85
CA GLY A 288 -16.05 20.73 -6.00
C GLY A 288 -14.79 20.20 -6.71
N PHE A 289 -14.24 19.05 -6.29
CA PHE A 289 -13.04 18.44 -6.87
C PHE A 289 -13.30 17.08 -7.54
N GLN A 290 -12.73 16.87 -8.73
CA GLN A 290 -12.59 15.57 -9.37
C GLN A 290 -11.22 15.00 -9.00
N VAL A 291 -11.19 14.13 -7.99
CA VAL A 291 -9.93 13.64 -7.43
C VAL A 291 -9.40 12.43 -8.19
N THR A 292 -8.13 12.47 -8.54
CA THR A 292 -7.37 11.38 -9.16
C THR A 292 -6.15 11.10 -8.30
N ALA A 293 -5.97 9.86 -7.90
CA ALA A 293 -4.85 9.39 -7.08
C ALA A 293 -3.93 8.52 -7.95
N ASN A 294 -2.63 8.54 -7.70
CA ASN A 294 -1.67 7.72 -8.44
C ASN A 294 -0.65 7.07 -7.51
N GLU A 295 -0.55 5.75 -7.66
CA GLU A 295 0.42 4.93 -6.94
C GLU A 295 1.05 3.90 -7.92
N TRP A 296 2.35 3.68 -7.75
CA TRP A 296 3.17 2.79 -8.58
C TRP A 296 3.39 1.43 -7.91
N SER A 297 3.42 1.42 -6.57
CA SER A 297 3.67 0.26 -5.75
C SER A 297 2.50 -0.70 -5.78
N ALA A 298 2.69 -1.87 -6.41
CA ALA A 298 1.68 -2.92 -6.42
C ALA A 298 1.28 -3.40 -5.01
N PHE A 299 2.15 -3.25 -4.00
CA PHE A 299 1.83 -3.55 -2.60
C PHE A 299 0.80 -2.56 -2.03
N MET A 300 0.96 -1.26 -2.30
CA MET A 300 0.01 -0.23 -1.86
C MET A 300 -1.28 -0.30 -2.66
N ASN A 301 -1.22 -0.52 -3.99
CA ASN A 301 -2.41 -0.72 -4.82
C ASN A 301 -3.25 -1.90 -4.31
N VAL A 302 -2.63 -3.07 -4.07
CA VAL A 302 -3.31 -4.26 -3.53
C VAL A 302 -3.94 -3.98 -2.15
N ALA A 303 -3.22 -3.30 -1.25
CA ALA A 303 -3.76 -2.92 0.05
C ALA A 303 -4.90 -1.88 -0.05
N TYR A 304 -4.87 -0.96 -1.02
CA TYR A 304 -5.95 -0.02 -1.24
C TYR A 304 -7.19 -0.65 -1.91
N ARG A 305 -7.03 -1.57 -2.88
CA ARG A 305 -8.17 -2.33 -3.45
C ARG A 305 -8.90 -3.16 -2.38
N PHE A 306 -8.19 -3.60 -1.34
CA PHE A 306 -8.82 -4.22 -0.17
C PHE A 306 -9.73 -3.22 0.59
N LEU A 307 -9.33 -1.95 0.76
CA LEU A 307 -10.20 -0.92 1.37
C LEU A 307 -11.42 -0.59 0.51
N GLU A 308 -11.28 -0.58 -0.83
CA GLU A 308 -12.43 -0.45 -1.75
C GLU A 308 -13.36 -1.68 -1.68
N THR A 309 -12.83 -2.85 -1.29
CA THR A 309 -13.61 -4.09 -1.12
C THR A 309 -14.33 -4.14 0.23
N PHE A 310 -13.67 -3.68 1.30
CA PHE A 310 -14.18 -3.66 2.67
C PHE A 310 -14.20 -2.21 3.22
N PRO A 311 -15.05 -1.34 2.65
CA PRO A 311 -15.01 0.11 2.91
C PRO A 311 -15.57 0.52 4.28
N ASP A 312 -16.05 -0.41 5.10
CA ASP A 312 -16.80 -0.11 6.32
C ASP A 312 -15.92 0.19 7.53
N ALA A 313 -16.30 1.23 8.26
CA ALA A 313 -15.59 1.71 9.44
C ALA A 313 -15.33 0.58 10.46
N ASN A 314 -14.05 0.38 10.79
CA ASN A 314 -13.52 -0.57 11.76
C ASN A 314 -13.78 -2.06 11.45
N ALA A 315 -14.18 -2.39 10.21
CA ALA A 315 -14.47 -3.75 9.77
C ALA A 315 -13.24 -4.67 9.76
N SER A 316 -12.06 -4.14 9.44
CA SER A 316 -10.80 -4.90 9.39
C SER A 316 -9.92 -4.67 10.62
N VAL A 317 -9.01 -5.61 10.89
CA VAL A 317 -8.06 -5.54 12.00
C VAL A 317 -6.70 -6.13 11.60
N CYS A 318 -5.62 -5.52 12.06
CA CYS A 318 -4.25 -6.04 11.95
C CYS A 318 -3.48 -5.87 13.27
N HIS A 319 -2.34 -6.55 13.39
CA HIS A 319 -1.39 -6.44 14.49
C HIS A 319 -0.04 -5.98 13.93
N PRO A 320 0.07 -4.74 13.43
CA PRO A 320 1.12 -4.34 12.50
C PRO A 320 2.51 -4.21 13.15
N PHE A 321 2.59 -4.21 14.48
CA PHE A 321 3.83 -4.05 15.24
C PHE A 321 4.43 -5.37 15.76
N ALA A 322 3.75 -6.50 15.57
CA ALA A 322 4.24 -7.82 16.00
C ALA A 322 5.55 -8.24 15.28
N ASP A 323 5.88 -7.60 14.16
CA ASP A 323 7.10 -7.83 13.36
C ASP A 323 8.36 -7.08 13.89
N THR A 324 8.22 -6.23 14.90
CA THR A 324 9.31 -5.42 15.47
C THR A 324 9.28 -5.43 16.99
N TRP A 325 10.40 -5.84 17.60
CA TRP A 325 10.50 -6.05 19.05
C TRP A 325 11.17 -4.86 19.78
N SER A 326 11.63 -3.85 19.04
CA SER A 326 12.30 -2.66 19.58
C SER A 326 11.30 -1.55 19.90
N HIS A 327 11.66 -0.68 20.85
CA HIS A 327 10.95 0.57 21.20
C HIS A 327 9.52 0.43 21.73
N HIS A 328 9.09 -0.73 22.20
CA HIS A 328 7.80 -0.90 22.85
C HIS A 328 7.83 -0.59 24.36
N ILE A 329 6.80 0.09 24.85
CA ILE A 329 6.59 0.31 26.30
C ILE A 329 6.15 -0.99 26.98
N THR A 330 5.19 -1.70 26.38
CA THR A 330 4.69 -2.99 26.87
C THR A 330 4.58 -4.02 25.75
N GLU A 331 4.51 -5.30 26.09
CA GLU A 331 4.19 -6.35 25.11
C GLU A 331 2.77 -6.20 24.56
N GLY A 332 1.84 -5.64 25.35
CA GLY A 332 0.48 -5.34 24.90
C GLY A 332 0.43 -4.30 23.79
N ASP A 333 1.34 -3.31 23.79
CA ASP A 333 1.43 -2.31 22.72
C ASP A 333 2.07 -2.90 21.45
N MET A 334 3.04 -3.79 21.59
CA MET A 334 3.65 -4.54 20.48
C MET A 334 2.66 -5.47 19.77
N LEU A 335 1.72 -6.06 20.51
CA LEU A 335 0.73 -7.01 20.00
C LEU A 335 -0.64 -6.39 19.70
N ARG A 336 -0.83 -5.08 19.95
CA ARG A 336 -2.16 -4.46 19.92
C ARG A 336 -2.88 -4.63 18.57
N PRO A 337 -4.19 -4.93 18.56
CA PRO A 337 -5.00 -4.83 17.37
C PRO A 337 -5.15 -3.35 16.97
N VAL A 338 -4.96 -3.04 15.70
CA VAL A 338 -5.34 -1.78 15.06
C VAL A 338 -6.51 -2.06 14.13
N ARG A 339 -7.63 -1.36 14.31
CA ARG A 339 -8.81 -1.45 13.44
C ARG A 339 -8.76 -0.39 12.35
N PHE A 340 -9.26 -0.76 11.18
CA PHE A 340 -9.29 0.09 9.99
C PHE A 340 -10.39 -0.36 9.01
N PRO A 341 -10.80 0.49 8.05
CA PRO A 341 -10.57 1.92 8.03
C PRO A 341 -11.29 2.62 9.20
N GLU A 342 -10.72 3.67 9.78
CA GLU A 342 -11.32 4.43 10.88
C GLU A 342 -12.68 5.03 10.49
N VAL A 343 -12.71 5.65 9.31
CA VAL A 343 -13.87 6.28 8.68
C VAL A 343 -14.17 5.54 7.39
N SER A 344 -15.45 5.28 7.09
CA SER A 344 -15.81 4.52 5.89
C SER A 344 -15.35 5.22 4.60
N LEU A 345 -14.96 4.42 3.63
CA LEU A 345 -14.82 4.86 2.24
C LEU A 345 -16.22 4.96 1.60
N ASP A 346 -16.33 5.73 0.53
CA ASP A 346 -17.54 5.75 -0.29
C ASP A 346 -17.76 4.36 -0.93
N ARG A 347 -18.93 3.75 -0.65
CA ARG A 347 -19.31 2.43 -1.20
C ARG A 347 -19.45 2.42 -2.72
N GLY A 348 -19.64 3.58 -3.37
CA GLY A 348 -19.62 3.69 -4.83
C GLY A 348 -18.22 3.69 -5.43
N GLY A 349 -17.19 4.04 -4.64
CA GLY A 349 -15.81 4.23 -5.09
C GLY A 349 -15.58 5.46 -5.98
N ASP A 350 -16.62 6.11 -6.49
CA ASP A 350 -16.56 7.16 -7.51
C ASP A 350 -15.79 8.43 -7.08
N SER A 351 -15.73 8.71 -5.77
CA SER A 351 -15.11 9.90 -5.18
C SER A 351 -13.62 10.07 -5.53
N VAL A 352 -12.85 8.97 -5.54
CA VAL A 352 -11.41 8.96 -5.82
C VAL A 352 -11.12 7.91 -6.89
N LEU A 353 -10.49 8.31 -7.99
CA LEU A 353 -10.01 7.38 -9.02
C LEU A 353 -8.53 7.04 -8.77
N LEU A 354 -8.22 5.79 -8.41
CA LEU A 354 -6.83 5.32 -8.42
C LEU A 354 -6.38 4.91 -9.83
N VAL A 355 -5.38 5.64 -10.35
CA VAL A 355 -4.64 5.36 -11.58
C VAL A 355 -3.31 4.69 -11.23
N GLU A 356 -3.20 3.40 -11.53
CA GLU A 356 -2.03 2.60 -11.19
C GLU A 356 -0.93 2.71 -12.27
N GLY A 357 0.26 3.16 -11.89
CA GLY A 357 1.37 3.31 -12.84
C GLY A 357 2.46 4.29 -12.41
N ASP A 358 3.49 4.42 -13.25
CA ASP A 358 4.55 5.41 -13.07
C ASP A 358 4.02 6.80 -13.44
N PHE A 359 4.02 7.71 -12.47
CA PHE A 359 3.61 9.11 -12.60
C PHE A 359 4.13 9.77 -13.89
N THR A 360 5.41 9.53 -14.23
CA THR A 360 6.12 10.17 -15.35
C THR A 360 5.72 9.65 -16.73
N THR A 361 4.84 8.64 -16.81
CA THR A 361 4.43 8.03 -18.08
C THR A 361 2.95 7.72 -18.19
N VAL A 362 2.26 7.37 -17.10
CA VAL A 362 0.85 6.94 -17.15
C VAL A 362 -0.09 8.07 -17.61
N PHE A 363 0.25 9.32 -17.27
CA PHE A 363 -0.51 10.52 -17.59
C PHE A 363 -0.12 11.23 -18.90
N ASN A 364 0.73 10.62 -19.76
CA ASN A 364 1.17 11.19 -21.05
C ASN A 364 0.05 11.51 -22.08
N HIS A 365 -1.21 11.31 -21.70
CA HIS A 365 -2.42 11.52 -22.48
C HIS A 365 -3.35 12.59 -21.85
N GLU A 366 -2.96 13.17 -20.71
CA GLU A 366 -3.72 14.15 -19.90
C GLU A 366 -2.92 15.46 -19.73
N LEU A 367 -2.17 15.84 -20.77
CA LEU A 367 -1.33 17.05 -20.76
C LEU A 367 -2.19 18.31 -20.64
N GLY A 368 -1.73 19.28 -19.84
CA GLY A 368 -2.38 20.58 -19.63
C GLY A 368 -3.81 20.49 -19.06
N SER A 369 -4.15 19.42 -18.34
CA SER A 369 -5.55 19.07 -18.03
C SER A 369 -5.90 19.03 -16.54
N TYR A 370 -4.94 19.21 -15.64
CA TYR A 370 -5.19 19.32 -14.20
C TYR A 370 -5.13 20.77 -13.72
N ASP A 371 -6.01 21.08 -12.78
CA ASP A 371 -6.11 22.39 -12.13
C ASP A 371 -5.19 22.48 -10.91
N VAL A 372 -5.03 21.34 -10.23
CA VAL A 372 -4.10 21.16 -9.10
C VAL A 372 -3.33 19.85 -9.20
N LEU A 373 -2.04 19.91 -8.89
CA LEU A 373 -1.18 18.76 -8.63
C LEU A 373 -0.67 18.85 -7.19
N LEU A 374 -0.98 17.85 -6.36
CA LEU A 374 -0.69 17.86 -4.93
C LEU A 374 0.27 16.71 -4.59
N THR A 375 1.52 17.05 -4.25
CA THR A 375 2.57 16.09 -3.90
C THR A 375 2.82 16.07 -2.39
N TYR A 376 2.50 14.95 -1.74
CA TYR A 376 2.65 14.75 -0.30
C TYR A 376 3.62 13.61 -0.03
N PHE A 377 4.77 13.89 0.62
CA PHE A 377 5.84 12.90 0.86
C PHE A 377 6.30 12.13 -0.40
N PHE A 378 6.29 12.80 -1.56
CA PHE A 378 6.47 12.14 -2.86
C PHE A 378 7.75 12.51 -3.62
N ILE A 379 8.13 13.80 -3.69
CA ILE A 379 9.10 14.26 -4.70
C ILE A 379 10.52 13.71 -4.50
N ASP A 380 10.90 13.37 -3.27
CA ASP A 380 12.17 12.77 -2.90
C ASP A 380 12.29 11.28 -3.20
N THR A 381 11.18 10.62 -3.57
CA THR A 381 11.18 9.23 -4.09
C THR A 381 11.76 9.11 -5.51
N ALA A 382 11.95 10.24 -6.22
CA ALA A 382 12.29 10.26 -7.63
C ALA A 382 13.66 9.64 -7.97
N ARG A 383 13.69 8.67 -8.89
CA ARG A 383 14.94 8.25 -9.56
C ARG A 383 15.56 9.42 -10.35
N ASN A 384 14.73 10.29 -10.93
CA ASN A 384 15.15 11.54 -11.53
C ASN A 384 14.17 12.66 -11.16
N LEU A 385 14.54 13.54 -10.23
CA LEU A 385 13.67 14.63 -9.79
C LEU A 385 13.28 15.59 -10.93
N MET A 386 14.18 15.81 -11.90
CA MET A 386 13.88 16.58 -13.11
C MET A 386 12.72 15.99 -13.90
N SER A 387 12.59 14.66 -13.98
CA SER A 387 11.46 14.01 -14.66
C SER A 387 10.13 14.20 -13.92
N TYR A 388 10.15 14.44 -12.59
CA TYR A 388 8.95 14.81 -11.86
C TYR A 388 8.56 16.26 -12.15
N PHE A 389 9.50 17.21 -12.17
CA PHE A 389 9.21 18.60 -12.54
C PHE A 389 8.67 18.71 -13.98
N ASP A 390 9.31 18.03 -14.93
CA ASP A 390 8.84 17.87 -16.32
C ASP A 390 7.40 17.34 -16.39
N THR A 391 7.02 16.43 -15.51
CA THR A 391 5.68 15.84 -15.49
C THR A 391 4.68 16.78 -14.84
N ILE A 392 5.05 17.43 -13.73
CA ILE A 392 4.19 18.40 -13.02
C ILE A 392 3.87 19.60 -13.93
N GLU A 393 4.87 20.14 -14.64
CA GLU A 393 4.67 21.18 -15.65
C GLU A 393 3.71 20.70 -16.73
N LYS A 394 4.00 19.58 -17.42
CA LYS A 394 3.22 19.12 -18.59
C LYS A 394 1.78 18.74 -18.26
N LEU A 395 1.48 18.34 -17.02
CA LEU A 395 0.13 17.94 -16.60
C LEU A 395 -0.72 19.12 -16.11
N LEU A 396 -0.11 20.15 -15.53
CA LEU A 396 -0.83 21.37 -15.13
C LEU A 396 -1.26 22.19 -16.35
N ARG A 397 -2.51 22.67 -16.32
CA ARG A 397 -2.96 23.74 -17.22
C ARG A 397 -2.21 25.05 -16.91
N PRO A 398 -2.06 25.98 -17.87
CA PRO A 398 -1.60 27.33 -17.59
C PRO A 398 -2.45 28.00 -16.49
N GLY A 399 -1.79 28.66 -15.54
CA GLY A 399 -2.42 29.21 -14.34
C GLY A 399 -2.88 28.20 -13.28
N GLY A 400 -2.61 26.90 -13.45
CA GLY A 400 -2.86 25.84 -12.46
C GLY A 400 -1.79 25.75 -11.37
N TYR A 401 -2.07 25.01 -10.29
CA TYR A 401 -1.27 25.03 -9.06
C TYR A 401 -0.60 23.70 -8.72
N TRP A 402 0.69 23.75 -8.41
CA TRP A 402 1.42 22.70 -7.71
C TRP A 402 1.46 23.02 -6.21
N ILE A 403 0.93 22.12 -5.39
CA ILE A 403 1.01 22.17 -3.94
C ILE A 403 1.92 21.05 -3.48
N ASN A 404 2.98 21.34 -2.72
CA ASN A 404 3.87 20.32 -2.18
C ASN A 404 3.94 20.40 -0.65
N LEU A 405 3.96 19.24 0.01
CA LEU A 405 4.32 19.13 1.43
C LEU A 405 5.10 17.83 1.68
N GLY A 406 6.38 17.95 1.98
CA GLY A 406 7.21 16.77 2.30
C GLY A 406 8.66 17.09 2.68
N PRO A 407 9.44 16.09 3.13
CA PRO A 407 10.88 16.20 3.30
C PRO A 407 11.61 16.22 1.93
N LEU A 408 12.95 16.22 2.00
CA LEU A 408 13.86 15.94 0.87
C LEU A 408 14.76 14.75 1.22
N LEU A 409 14.16 13.64 1.67
CA LEU A 409 14.85 12.41 2.07
C LEU A 409 15.07 11.52 0.85
N TYR A 410 16.03 11.90 0.02
CA TYR A 410 16.40 11.10 -1.16
C TYR A 410 16.82 9.67 -0.78
N GLY A 411 16.32 8.70 -1.52
CA GLY A 411 16.65 7.28 -1.33
C GLY A 411 18.09 6.91 -1.70
N THR A 412 18.39 5.62 -1.75
CA THR A 412 19.74 5.10 -2.05
C THR A 412 20.17 5.21 -3.51
N GLY A 413 19.29 5.68 -4.41
CA GLY A 413 19.56 5.76 -5.84
C GLY A 413 18.81 6.85 -6.62
N PRO A 414 18.82 8.13 -6.24
CA PRO A 414 18.51 9.24 -7.15
C PRO A 414 19.62 9.43 -8.21
N LEU A 415 19.33 10.14 -9.30
CA LEU A 415 20.35 10.64 -10.24
C LEU A 415 20.92 12.00 -9.82
N VAL A 416 20.11 12.83 -9.18
CA VAL A 416 20.48 14.15 -8.64
C VAL A 416 19.83 14.32 -7.26
N GLN A 417 20.51 14.99 -6.34
CA GLN A 417 19.99 15.35 -5.02
C GLN A 417 20.04 16.87 -4.92
N LEU A 418 18.89 17.54 -5.02
CA LEU A 418 18.79 19.00 -5.00
C LEU A 418 18.45 19.47 -3.58
N SER A 419 19.10 20.55 -3.13
CA SER A 419 18.64 21.32 -1.98
C SER A 419 17.34 22.07 -2.28
N LEU A 420 16.67 22.56 -1.24
CA LEU A 420 15.42 23.32 -1.39
C LEU A 420 15.60 24.58 -2.26
N GLU A 421 16.74 25.27 -2.13
CA GLU A 421 17.05 26.46 -2.93
C GLU A 421 17.19 26.11 -4.43
N GLU A 422 17.91 25.02 -4.74
CA GLU A 422 18.09 24.55 -6.11
C GLU A 422 16.77 24.10 -6.73
N ILE A 423 15.88 23.45 -5.96
CA ILE A 423 14.52 23.09 -6.41
C ILE A 423 13.75 24.34 -6.81
N ILE A 424 13.67 25.34 -5.92
CA ILE A 424 12.93 26.60 -6.17
C ILE A 424 13.52 27.32 -7.39
N SER A 425 14.85 27.49 -7.45
CA SER A 425 15.55 28.19 -8.53
C SER A 425 15.32 27.53 -9.90
N ILE A 426 15.35 26.19 -9.96
CA ILE A 426 15.08 25.44 -11.18
C ILE A 426 13.61 25.53 -11.58
N THR A 427 12.66 25.40 -10.65
CA THR A 427 11.23 25.42 -10.99
C THR A 427 10.73 26.82 -11.33
N GLU A 428 11.25 27.87 -10.69
CA GLU A 428 11.07 29.27 -11.14
C GLU A 428 11.56 29.45 -12.58
N THR A 429 12.73 28.89 -12.93
CA THR A 429 13.25 28.90 -14.31
C THR A 429 12.39 28.08 -15.29
N MET A 430 11.60 27.11 -14.80
CA MET A 430 10.62 26.34 -15.57
C MET A 430 9.24 27.02 -15.67
N GLY A 431 9.06 28.23 -15.14
CA GLY A 431 7.79 28.98 -15.24
C GLY A 431 6.81 28.73 -14.08
N PHE A 432 7.31 28.42 -12.88
CA PHE A 432 6.50 28.36 -11.66
C PHE A 432 6.66 29.62 -10.78
N ASP A 433 5.58 30.39 -10.65
CA ASP A 433 5.49 31.51 -9.71
C ASP A 433 5.17 30.99 -8.29
N TYR A 434 6.08 31.17 -7.34
CA TYR A 434 5.85 30.79 -5.94
C TYR A 434 4.86 31.77 -5.27
N VAL A 435 3.75 31.22 -4.76
CA VAL A 435 2.63 31.97 -4.18
C VAL A 435 2.76 32.02 -2.65
N GLU A 436 2.29 33.10 -2.04
CA GLU A 436 2.25 33.24 -0.58
C GLU A 436 1.20 32.31 0.04
N THR A 437 1.50 31.80 1.24
CA THR A 437 0.65 30.85 1.97
C THR A 437 0.43 31.35 3.41
N ASP A 438 -0.70 30.96 4.02
CA ASP A 438 -1.07 31.42 5.37
C ASP A 438 0.01 31.07 6.41
N GLU A 439 0.40 32.07 7.20
CA GLU A 439 1.50 31.94 8.17
C GLU A 439 1.23 30.95 9.31
N LYS A 440 -0.04 30.60 9.57
CA LYS A 440 -0.41 29.54 10.51
C LYS A 440 0.16 28.16 10.13
N TYR A 441 0.53 27.96 8.86
CA TYR A 441 1.10 26.70 8.36
C TYR A 441 2.63 26.61 8.51
N GLY A 442 3.29 27.63 9.05
CA GLY A 442 4.70 27.55 9.47
C GLY A 442 5.51 28.81 9.21
N SER A 443 6.68 28.89 9.85
CA SER A 443 7.68 29.93 9.57
C SER A 443 8.28 29.75 8.17
N LEU A 444 8.59 30.85 7.48
CA LEU A 444 9.36 30.80 6.22
C LEU A 444 10.69 30.05 6.43
N THR A 445 11.02 29.08 5.57
CA THR A 445 12.31 28.35 5.62
C THR A 445 13.45 29.18 5.05
N ILE A 446 13.18 29.94 3.98
CA ILE A 446 14.15 30.81 3.32
C ILE A 446 13.65 32.26 3.43
N PRO A 447 14.36 33.16 4.12
CA PRO A 447 13.96 34.56 4.24
C PRO A 447 13.75 35.22 2.87
N GLY A 448 12.60 35.87 2.67
CA GLY A 448 12.25 36.51 1.40
C GLY A 448 11.69 35.58 0.30
N ARG A 449 11.45 34.29 0.62
CA ARG A 449 10.68 33.35 -0.22
C ARG A 449 9.42 32.91 0.52
N THR A 450 8.41 32.40 -0.20
CA THR A 450 7.10 32.01 0.39
C THR A 450 7.07 30.59 0.99
N VAL A 451 8.13 29.81 0.82
CA VAL A 451 8.20 28.40 1.24
C VAL A 451 8.32 28.28 2.76
N ARG A 452 7.42 27.51 3.38
CA ARG A 452 7.28 27.37 4.84
C ARG A 452 7.80 26.03 5.35
N GLY A 453 8.43 26.08 6.52
CA GLY A 453 8.93 24.92 7.24
C GLY A 453 7.92 24.49 8.30
N MET A 454 7.43 23.26 8.19
CA MET A 454 6.39 22.70 9.05
C MET A 454 6.87 21.38 9.67
N ARG A 455 6.41 21.03 10.88
CA ARG A 455 6.63 19.69 11.42
C ARG A 455 5.69 18.72 10.70
N ALA A 456 6.22 17.58 10.29
CA ALA A 456 5.43 16.45 9.80
C ALA A 456 5.96 15.17 10.45
N VAL A 457 5.12 14.51 11.25
CA VAL A 457 5.40 13.16 11.77
C VAL A 457 5.43 12.18 10.60
N TYR A 458 6.25 11.14 10.68
CA TYR A 458 6.14 9.95 9.84
C TYR A 458 6.46 8.75 10.73
N SER A 459 5.45 8.32 11.50
CA SER A 459 5.58 7.26 12.50
C SER A 459 4.36 6.37 12.45
N PHE A 460 4.59 5.10 12.13
CA PHE A 460 3.51 4.11 12.08
C PHE A 460 3.01 3.68 13.47
N ASP A 461 3.76 3.99 14.53
CA ASP A 461 3.41 3.65 15.91
C ASP A 461 3.36 4.94 16.75
N ASP A 462 2.19 5.21 17.34
CA ASP A 462 1.86 6.32 18.24
C ASP A 462 2.28 6.08 19.71
N LYS A 463 2.60 4.83 20.05
CA LYS A 463 2.98 4.37 21.40
C LYS A 463 4.44 3.97 21.53
N ALA A 464 5.20 3.94 20.44
CA ALA A 464 6.61 3.61 20.48
C ALA A 464 7.43 4.65 21.27
N LEU A 465 8.50 4.18 21.91
CA LEU A 465 9.54 4.96 22.59
C LEU A 465 10.44 5.76 21.60
N THR A 466 9.95 6.01 20.38
CA THR A 466 10.63 6.69 19.28
C THR A 466 9.58 7.36 18.39
N THR A 467 9.80 8.63 18.04
CA THR A 467 8.96 9.35 17.07
C THR A 467 9.86 9.93 15.98
N SER A 468 9.65 9.50 14.74
CA SER A 468 10.28 10.11 13.56
C SER A 468 9.43 11.26 13.04
N ALA A 469 10.05 12.42 12.82
CA ALA A 469 9.40 13.59 12.26
C ALA A 469 10.41 14.44 11.47
N TYR A 470 9.91 15.10 10.43
CA TYR A 470 10.67 15.97 9.54
C TYR A 470 10.32 17.44 9.78
N LYS A 471 11.24 18.33 9.39
CA LYS A 471 10.91 19.71 9.01
C LYS A 471 10.53 19.70 7.52
N ALA A 472 9.31 19.23 7.24
CA ALA A 472 8.76 19.20 5.90
C ALA A 472 8.65 20.61 5.31
N GLN A 473 8.72 20.68 3.99
CA GLN A 473 8.73 21.92 3.22
C GLN A 473 7.41 22.04 2.48
N PHE A 474 6.66 23.07 2.84
CA PHE A 474 5.34 23.38 2.31
C PHE A 474 5.42 24.57 1.35
N TRP A 475 4.87 24.41 0.15
CA TRP A 475 4.72 25.50 -0.81
C TRP A 475 3.53 25.34 -1.74
N VAL A 476 3.11 26.48 -2.30
CA VAL A 476 2.23 26.58 -3.45
C VAL A 476 2.99 27.29 -4.56
N ALA A 477 3.05 26.69 -5.74
CA ALA A 477 3.62 27.27 -6.95
C ALA A 477 2.57 27.26 -8.05
N ARG A 478 2.45 28.33 -8.83
CA ARG A 478 1.51 28.45 -9.93
C ARG A 478 2.25 28.37 -11.25
N LYS A 479 1.81 27.52 -12.16
CA LYS A 479 2.31 27.49 -13.54
C LYS A 479 1.84 28.74 -14.29
N GLN A 480 2.72 29.40 -15.03
CA GLN A 480 2.38 30.54 -15.91
C GLN A 480 1.48 30.13 -17.08
#